data_AF-A0A2P7TSY7-F1
#
_entry.id   AF-A0A2P7TSY7-F1
#
_cell.length_a   1.000
_cell.length_b   1.000
_cell.length_c   1.000
_cell.angle_alpha   90.00
_cell.angle_beta   90.00
_cell.angle_gamma   90.00
#
_symmetry.space_group_name_H-M   'P 1'
#
loop_
_entity.id
_entity.type
_entity.pdbx_description
1 polymer ?
#
loop_
_entity_poly.entity_id
_entity_poly.type
_entity_poly.pdbx_seq_one_letter_code
_entity_poly.pdbx_strand_id
1 'polypeptide(L)'
;MKNNTDITREEIARLLAGEEETATPSEIDATEEALLQFSGEFELQPPAFLKNKVLDKLKMLGKQQSNRSKLDLSNLPVLSPASNWFDWKEAVKGIEPPDDYENIHLHTLELNDNRELFIAWVREMVPQEVHHNLLESFLILEGSCECEITDTEGKTRMVRLSEGDFITMQLGESHNIIITSPTPTKAILQWLKVA
;
A
#
# COMPACT_ATOMS: atom_id res chain seq x y z
N MET A 1 11.17 2.11 -25.82
CA MET A 1 10.31 1.29 -26.70
C MET A 1 8.93 1.28 -26.08
N LYS A 2 7.90 1.77 -26.78
CA LYS A 2 6.51 1.70 -26.28
C LYS A 2 6.04 0.25 -26.40
N ASN A 3 5.56 -0.35 -25.31
CA ASN A 3 4.91 -1.66 -25.35
C ASN A 3 3.67 -1.53 -26.23
N ASN A 4 3.69 -2.20 -27.37
CA ASN A 4 2.70 -2.08 -28.45
C ASN A 4 1.44 -2.93 -28.19
N THR A 5 1.08 -3.14 -26.92
CA THR A 5 0.01 -4.06 -26.49
C THR A 5 -1.06 -3.43 -25.61
N ASP A 6 -0.90 -2.18 -25.17
CA ASP A 6 -1.91 -1.52 -24.36
C ASP A 6 -2.91 -0.77 -25.24
N ILE A 7 -4.12 -1.30 -25.33
CA ILE A 7 -5.27 -0.58 -25.90
C ILE A 7 -5.75 0.41 -24.83
N THR A 8 -5.83 1.70 -25.19
CA THR A 8 -6.31 2.73 -24.25
C THR A 8 -7.82 2.62 -24.01
N ARG A 9 -8.30 3.10 -22.86
CA ARG A 9 -9.75 3.18 -22.60
C ARG A 9 -10.50 4.00 -23.66
N GLU A 10 -9.86 5.01 -24.22
CA GLU A 10 -10.38 5.85 -25.30
C GLU A 10 -10.49 5.08 -26.62
N GLU A 11 -9.54 4.21 -26.93
CA GLU A 11 -9.64 3.29 -28.08
C GLU A 11 -10.69 2.21 -27.90
N ILE A 12 -10.84 1.63 -26.71
CA ILE A 12 -11.93 0.70 -26.39
C ILE A 12 -13.27 1.41 -26.58
N ALA A 13 -13.44 2.61 -26.01
CA ALA A 13 -14.67 3.39 -26.14
C ALA A 13 -14.97 3.74 -27.61
N ARG A 14 -13.94 4.06 -28.41
CA ARG A 14 -14.10 4.34 -29.84
C ARG A 14 -14.49 3.10 -30.65
N LEU A 15 -13.95 1.93 -30.31
CA LEU A 15 -14.33 0.65 -30.93
C LEU A 15 -15.78 0.29 -30.61
N LEU A 16 -16.25 0.60 -29.41
CA LEU A 16 -17.61 0.29 -28.94
C LEU A 16 -18.66 1.37 -29.30
N ALA A 17 -18.24 2.56 -29.75
CA ALA A 17 -19.14 3.70 -30.03
C ALA A 17 -20.09 3.50 -31.23
N GLY A 18 -20.08 2.34 -31.89
CA GLY A 18 -20.92 2.02 -33.04
C GLY A 18 -21.82 0.79 -32.87
N GLU A 19 -21.72 0.04 -31.77
CA GLU A 19 -22.45 -1.21 -31.55
C GLU A 19 -23.38 -1.08 -30.34
N GLU A 20 -24.61 -0.58 -30.57
CA GLU A 20 -25.72 -0.78 -29.62
C GLU A 20 -26.32 -2.17 -29.85
N GLU A 21 -25.56 -3.23 -29.58
CA GLU A 21 -26.10 -4.57 -29.43
C GLU A 21 -25.84 -5.00 -27.99
N THR A 22 -26.86 -4.85 -27.14
CA THR A 22 -26.78 -5.31 -25.75
C THR A 22 -26.69 -6.82 -25.75
N ALA A 23 -25.53 -7.36 -25.36
CA ALA A 23 -25.30 -8.79 -25.24
C ALA A 23 -26.44 -9.44 -24.43
N THR A 24 -27.02 -10.49 -24.97
CA THR A 24 -28.06 -11.27 -24.30
C THR A 24 -27.44 -12.05 -23.12
N PRO A 25 -28.24 -12.42 -22.10
CA PRO A 25 -27.74 -13.24 -20.99
C PRO A 25 -27.04 -14.54 -21.45
N SER A 26 -27.54 -15.17 -22.51
CA SER A 26 -26.92 -16.39 -23.07
C SER A 26 -25.55 -16.14 -23.70
N GLU A 27 -25.33 -14.97 -24.29
CA GLU A 27 -24.04 -14.59 -24.87
C GLU A 27 -23.04 -14.23 -23.77
N ILE A 28 -23.51 -13.62 -22.67
CA ILE A 28 -22.70 -13.37 -21.48
C ILE A 28 -22.24 -14.71 -20.87
N ASP A 29 -23.18 -15.64 -20.63
CA ASP A 29 -22.86 -16.97 -20.07
C ASP A 29 -21.85 -17.73 -20.94
N ALA A 30 -22.06 -17.75 -22.26
CA ALA A 30 -21.14 -18.39 -23.20
C ALA A 30 -19.75 -17.73 -23.21
N THR A 31 -19.69 -16.40 -23.05
CA THR A 31 -18.43 -15.66 -22.98
C THR A 31 -17.70 -15.95 -21.67
N GLU A 32 -18.42 -15.98 -20.54
CA GLU A 32 -17.85 -16.36 -19.24
C GLU A 32 -17.30 -17.78 -19.26
N GLU A 33 -18.03 -18.74 -19.82
CA GLU A 33 -17.58 -20.13 -19.94
C GLU A 33 -16.32 -20.25 -20.80
N ALA A 34 -16.27 -19.54 -21.93
CA ALA A 34 -15.08 -19.48 -22.78
C ALA A 34 -13.87 -18.87 -22.04
N LEU A 35 -14.06 -17.81 -21.24
CA LEU A 35 -13.00 -17.21 -20.42
C LEU A 35 -12.52 -18.14 -19.31
N LEU A 36 -13.42 -18.88 -18.67
CA LEU A 36 -13.06 -19.88 -17.66
C LEU A 36 -12.28 -21.03 -18.28
N GLN A 37 -12.69 -21.53 -19.45
CA GLN A 37 -11.95 -22.56 -20.17
C GLN A 37 -10.56 -22.07 -20.55
N PHE A 38 -10.46 -20.86 -21.12
CA PHE A 38 -9.18 -20.23 -21.44
C PHE A 38 -8.31 -20.10 -20.18
N SER A 39 -8.85 -19.61 -19.07
CA SER A 39 -8.12 -19.50 -17.81
C SER A 39 -7.60 -20.85 -17.29
N GLY A 40 -8.36 -21.94 -17.49
CA GLY A 40 -7.94 -23.29 -17.11
C GLY A 40 -6.83 -23.85 -18.00
N GLU A 41 -6.90 -23.59 -19.31
CA GLU A 41 -5.88 -24.04 -20.28
C GLU A 41 -4.52 -23.36 -20.04
N PHE A 42 -4.52 -22.13 -19.53
CA PHE A 42 -3.32 -21.33 -19.27
C PHE A 42 -3.01 -21.18 -17.76
N GLU A 43 -3.50 -22.09 -16.92
CA GLU A 43 -3.30 -22.02 -15.47
C GLU A 43 -1.80 -22.10 -15.11
N LEU A 44 -1.29 -21.06 -14.44
CA LEU A 44 0.03 -21.06 -13.85
C LEU A 44 -0.06 -21.46 -12.39
N GLN A 45 0.63 -22.53 -12.02
CA GLN A 45 0.66 -22.97 -10.62
C GLN A 45 1.31 -21.90 -9.74
N PRO A 46 0.58 -21.34 -8.75
CA PRO A 46 1.15 -20.35 -7.86
C PRO A 46 2.22 -20.99 -6.96
N PRO A 47 3.19 -20.22 -6.47
CA PRO A 47 4.14 -20.72 -5.49
C PRO A 47 3.43 -21.31 -4.27
N ALA A 48 3.89 -22.48 -3.79
CA ALA A 48 3.23 -23.23 -2.73
C ALA A 48 3.01 -22.42 -1.43
N PHE A 49 3.87 -21.44 -1.14
CA PHE A 49 3.77 -20.59 0.04
C PHE A 49 2.64 -19.54 -0.03
N LEU A 50 2.16 -19.21 -1.23
CA LEU A 50 1.25 -18.09 -1.45
C LEU A 50 -0.09 -18.30 -0.74
N LYS A 51 -0.61 -19.53 -0.75
CA LYS A 51 -1.85 -19.88 -0.04
C LYS A 51 -1.78 -19.55 1.44
N ASN A 52 -0.70 -19.97 2.10
CA ASN A 52 -0.51 -19.72 3.54
C ASN A 52 -0.36 -18.21 3.79
N LYS A 53 0.41 -17.51 2.94
CA LYS A 53 0.56 -16.05 3.04
C LYS A 53 -0.79 -15.31 3.01
N VAL A 54 -1.69 -15.71 2.10
CA VAL A 54 -3.05 -15.13 2.01
C VAL A 54 -3.88 -15.46 3.25
N LEU A 55 -3.91 -16.74 3.67
CA LEU A 55 -4.69 -17.17 4.83
C LEU A 55 -4.19 -16.52 6.14
N ASP A 56 -2.88 -16.34 6.29
CA ASP A 56 -2.29 -15.71 7.45
C ASP A 56 -2.62 -14.22 7.50
N LYS A 57 -2.60 -13.51 6.36
CA LYS A 57 -3.08 -12.12 6.28
C LYS A 57 -4.57 -12.03 6.65
N LEU A 58 -5.42 -12.92 6.15
CA LEU A 58 -6.85 -12.95 6.49
C LEU A 58 -7.08 -13.18 8.00
N LYS A 59 -6.37 -14.14 8.60
CA LYS A 59 -6.43 -14.39 10.06
C LYS A 59 -5.95 -13.17 10.86
N MET A 60 -4.87 -12.53 10.43
CA MET A 60 -4.33 -11.32 11.06
C MET A 60 -5.37 -10.19 11.04
N LEU A 61 -5.95 -9.91 9.88
CA LEU A 61 -6.99 -8.89 9.72
C LEU A 61 -8.23 -9.21 10.56
N GLY A 62 -8.69 -10.47 10.57
CA GLY A 62 -9.81 -10.91 11.42
C GLY A 62 -9.54 -10.70 12.91
N LYS A 63 -8.31 -10.98 13.37
CA LYS A 63 -7.88 -10.73 14.75
C LYS A 63 -7.83 -9.25 15.09
N GLN A 64 -7.30 -8.40 14.20
CA GLN A 64 -7.29 -6.95 14.38
C GLN A 64 -8.71 -6.37 14.44
N GLN A 65 -9.60 -6.83 13.56
CA GLN A 65 -11.00 -6.41 13.54
C GLN A 65 -11.78 -6.86 14.79
N SER A 66 -11.43 -8.00 15.38
CA SER A 66 -12.08 -8.49 16.61
C SER A 66 -11.53 -7.81 17.88
N ASN A 67 -10.27 -7.38 17.85
CA ASN A 67 -9.58 -6.74 18.97
C ASN A 67 -9.42 -5.23 18.75
N ARG A 68 -10.47 -4.58 18.25
CA ARG A 68 -10.48 -3.12 18.07
C ARG A 68 -10.40 -2.43 19.42
N SER A 69 -9.63 -1.36 19.46
CA SER A 69 -9.49 -0.49 20.61
C SER A 69 -9.51 0.96 20.16
N LYS A 70 -9.89 1.87 21.06
CA LYS A 70 -9.81 3.31 20.75
C LYS A 70 -8.43 3.80 21.14
N LEU A 71 -7.68 4.33 20.18
CA LEU A 71 -6.42 5.02 20.48
C LEU A 71 -6.70 6.36 21.15
N ASP A 72 -5.90 6.67 22.16
CA ASP A 72 -5.87 7.97 22.80
C ASP A 72 -4.83 8.84 22.08
N LEU A 73 -5.28 9.93 21.44
CA LEU A 73 -4.40 10.85 20.72
C LEU A 73 -3.42 11.57 21.66
N SER A 74 -3.69 11.62 22.96
CA SER A 74 -2.77 12.18 23.95
C SER A 74 -1.69 11.19 24.41
N ASN A 75 -1.83 9.90 24.05
CA ASN A 75 -0.91 8.84 24.43
C ASN A 75 -0.87 7.73 23.36
N LEU A 76 -0.26 8.05 22.22
CA LEU A 76 -0.23 7.17 21.07
C LEU A 76 0.79 6.03 21.24
N PRO A 77 0.45 4.77 20.93
CA PRO A 77 1.37 3.65 21.06
C PRO A 77 2.52 3.74 20.07
N VAL A 78 3.63 3.05 20.35
CA VAL A 78 4.74 2.89 19.41
C VAL A 78 4.31 2.00 18.25
N LEU A 79 4.60 2.43 17.01
CA LEU A 79 4.37 1.58 15.86
C LEU A 79 5.26 0.33 15.91
N SER A 80 4.64 -0.80 15.61
CA SER A 80 5.24 -2.12 15.56
C SER A 80 4.46 -3.03 14.59
N PRO A 81 4.97 -4.23 14.25
CA PRO A 81 4.23 -5.20 13.45
C PRO A 81 2.89 -5.64 14.06
N ALA A 82 2.69 -5.42 15.37
CA ALA A 82 1.44 -5.76 16.06
C ALA A 82 0.41 -4.61 16.06
N SER A 83 0.75 -3.44 15.51
CA SER A 83 -0.14 -2.28 15.48
C SER A 83 -1.45 -2.60 14.78
N ASN A 84 -2.57 -2.23 15.38
CA ASN A 84 -3.87 -2.44 14.78
C ASN A 84 -4.14 -1.35 13.74
N TRP A 85 -4.07 -1.72 12.46
CA TRP A 85 -4.30 -0.82 11.34
C TRP A 85 -5.66 -0.13 11.42
N PHE A 86 -6.71 -0.85 11.80
CA PHE A 86 -8.04 -0.28 11.88
C PHE A 86 -8.18 0.76 13.00
N ASP A 87 -7.50 0.56 14.12
CA ASP A 87 -7.52 1.51 15.25
C ASP A 87 -6.81 2.81 14.87
N TRP A 88 -5.68 2.71 14.17
CA TRP A 88 -4.99 3.87 13.60
C TRP A 88 -5.83 4.59 12.54
N LYS A 89 -6.41 3.85 11.59
CA LYS A 89 -7.26 4.42 10.53
C LYS A 89 -8.44 5.20 11.12
N GLU A 90 -9.08 4.66 12.16
CA GLU A 90 -10.17 5.36 12.85
C GLU A 90 -9.67 6.60 13.63
N ALA A 91 -8.54 6.49 14.33
CA ALA A 91 -7.99 7.58 15.13
C ALA A 91 -7.67 8.84 14.32
N VAL A 92 -7.24 8.68 13.06
CA VAL A 92 -6.84 9.80 12.18
C VAL A 92 -7.83 10.08 11.04
N LYS A 93 -9.01 9.46 11.07
CA LYS A 93 -10.02 9.54 10.00
C LYS A 93 -10.44 10.96 9.64
N GLY A 94 -10.47 11.87 10.61
CA GLY A 94 -10.89 13.26 10.42
C GLY A 94 -9.76 14.24 10.05
N ILE A 95 -8.53 13.75 9.88
CA ILE A 95 -7.37 14.58 9.55
C ILE A 95 -7.07 14.38 8.06
N GLU A 96 -7.05 15.49 7.34
CA GLU A 96 -6.80 15.56 5.89
C GLU A 96 -5.62 16.49 5.59
N PRO A 97 -4.89 16.27 4.48
CA PRO A 97 -3.85 17.19 4.05
C PRO A 97 -4.49 18.46 3.46
N PRO A 98 -3.75 19.57 3.35
CA PRO A 98 -4.17 20.73 2.55
C PRO A 98 -4.49 20.32 1.11
N ASP A 99 -5.37 21.03 0.40
CA ASP A 99 -5.70 20.67 -0.98
C ASP A 99 -4.53 20.85 -1.96
N ASP A 100 -3.59 21.74 -1.63
CA ASP A 100 -2.52 22.24 -2.51
C ASP A 100 -1.14 21.67 -2.22
N TYR A 101 -1.02 20.60 -1.42
CA TYR A 101 0.28 19.95 -1.24
C TYR A 101 0.74 19.27 -2.53
N GLU A 102 2.01 19.51 -2.90
CA GLU A 102 2.58 19.04 -4.16
C GLU A 102 2.71 17.51 -4.18
N ASN A 103 3.67 16.95 -3.44
CA ASN A 103 3.94 15.51 -3.45
C ASN A 103 3.86 14.90 -2.05
N ILE A 104 4.59 15.46 -1.08
CA ILE A 104 4.67 14.94 0.29
C ILE A 104 4.06 15.97 1.26
N HIS A 105 3.14 15.52 2.11
CA HIS A 105 2.66 16.29 3.26
C HIS A 105 2.80 15.47 4.54
N LEU A 106 3.35 16.09 5.60
CA LEU A 106 3.47 15.51 6.92
C LEU A 106 2.65 16.31 7.92
N HIS A 107 1.72 15.65 8.60
CA HIS A 107 0.97 16.21 9.73
C HIS A 107 1.49 15.61 11.03
N THR A 108 2.07 16.43 11.91
CA THR A 108 2.62 15.99 13.19
C THR A 108 1.52 15.53 14.14
N LEU A 109 1.63 14.29 14.62
CA LEU A 109 0.82 13.75 15.72
C LEU A 109 1.55 13.88 17.06
N GLU A 110 2.85 13.62 17.07
CA GLU A 110 3.69 13.71 18.26
C GLU A 110 5.11 14.12 17.88
N LEU A 111 5.70 14.99 18.69
CA LEU A 111 7.10 15.40 18.56
C LEU A 111 7.72 15.52 19.96
N ASN A 112 8.68 14.66 20.28
CA ASN A 112 9.44 14.72 21.51
C ASN A 112 10.90 14.25 21.32
N ASP A 113 11.64 14.21 22.43
CA ASP A 113 13.07 13.88 22.42
C ASP A 113 13.37 12.44 21.98
N ASN A 114 12.40 11.53 22.06
CA ASN A 114 12.58 10.11 21.75
C ASN A 114 11.97 9.72 20.40
N ARG A 115 10.89 10.40 19.99
CA ARG A 115 10.05 9.99 18.87
C ARG A 115 9.45 11.19 18.14
N GLU A 116 9.37 11.04 16.83
CA GLU A 116 8.57 11.87 15.95
C GLU A 116 7.53 10.98 15.26
N LEU A 117 6.28 11.42 15.23
CA LEU A 117 5.16 10.66 14.69
C LEU A 117 4.32 11.58 13.81
N PHE A 118 4.05 11.14 12.59
CA PHE A 118 3.33 11.90 11.58
C PHE A 118 2.26 11.05 10.91
N ILE A 119 1.26 11.73 10.36
CA ILE A 119 0.51 11.21 9.21
C ILE A 119 1.21 11.74 7.97
N ALA A 120 1.58 10.84 7.07
CA ALA A 120 2.20 11.17 5.80
C ALA A 120 1.22 10.93 4.66
N TRP A 121 1.13 11.88 3.73
CA TRP A 121 0.48 11.71 2.44
C TRP A 121 1.52 11.88 1.34
N VAL A 122 1.58 10.91 0.43
CA VAL A 122 2.51 10.92 -0.70
C VAL A 122 1.74 10.66 -1.98
N ARG A 123 1.91 11.53 -2.99
CA ARG A 123 1.20 11.40 -4.28
C ARG A 123 1.95 10.52 -5.27
N GLU A 124 3.25 10.74 -5.41
CA GLU A 124 4.05 10.14 -6.49
C GLU A 124 5.18 9.29 -5.93
N MET A 125 6.06 9.90 -5.14
CA MET A 125 7.25 9.21 -4.61
C MET A 125 7.83 9.87 -3.37
N VAL A 126 8.59 9.10 -2.59
CA VAL A 126 9.58 9.62 -1.64
C VAL A 126 10.96 9.38 -2.23
N PRO A 127 11.81 10.43 -2.37
CA PRO A 127 13.16 10.29 -2.88
C PRO A 127 14.01 9.39 -2.00
N GLN A 128 15.18 9.02 -2.49
CA GLN A 128 16.07 8.13 -1.76
C GLN A 128 16.52 8.76 -0.44
N GLU A 129 16.34 8.03 0.66
CA GLU A 129 16.75 8.43 2.01
C GLU A 129 17.62 7.35 2.67
N VAL A 130 18.46 7.77 3.62
CA VAL A 130 19.29 6.88 4.45
C VAL A 130 19.31 7.44 5.87
N HIS A 131 18.98 6.61 6.85
CA HIS A 131 18.95 6.99 8.26
C HIS A 131 20.03 6.24 9.05
N HIS A 132 20.88 6.99 9.75
CA HIS A 132 21.96 6.41 10.57
C HIS A 132 21.68 6.47 12.07
N ASN A 133 20.81 7.40 12.50
CA ASN A 133 20.57 7.71 13.92
C ASN A 133 19.09 7.61 14.32
N LEU A 134 18.24 7.16 13.41
CA LEU A 134 16.82 6.93 13.68
C LEU A 134 16.33 5.67 12.97
N LEU A 135 15.40 4.97 13.61
CA LEU A 135 14.65 3.88 13.01
C LEU A 135 13.35 4.45 12.45
N GLU A 136 13.22 4.39 11.13
CA GLU A 136 11.99 4.74 10.45
C GLU A 136 11.06 3.54 10.38
N SER A 137 9.79 3.74 10.73
CA SER A 137 8.74 2.75 10.53
C SER A 137 7.50 3.40 9.96
N PHE A 138 6.78 2.69 9.11
CA PHE A 138 5.51 3.16 8.58
C PHE A 138 4.46 2.06 8.49
N LEU A 139 3.21 2.47 8.70
CA LEU A 139 2.00 1.66 8.61
C LEU A 139 1.08 2.28 7.56
N ILE A 140 0.81 1.55 6.47
CA ILE A 140 -0.04 2.05 5.38
C ILE A 140 -1.50 2.04 5.82
N LEU A 141 -2.15 3.20 5.77
CA LEU A 141 -3.56 3.36 6.11
C LEU A 141 -4.48 3.25 4.89
N GLU A 142 -4.05 3.86 3.78
CA GLU A 142 -4.78 3.95 2.51
C GLU A 142 -3.79 3.95 1.35
N GLY A 143 -4.19 3.35 0.22
CA GLY A 143 -3.35 3.28 -0.98
C GLY A 143 -2.31 2.15 -0.94
N SER A 144 -1.34 2.25 -1.85
CA SER A 144 -0.27 1.26 -1.99
C SER A 144 1.01 1.87 -2.55
N CYS A 145 2.14 1.25 -2.24
CA CYS A 145 3.44 1.68 -2.71
C CYS A 145 4.40 0.51 -2.92
N GLU A 146 5.46 0.77 -3.67
CA GLU A 146 6.67 -0.07 -3.73
C GLU A 146 7.82 0.67 -3.07
N CYS A 147 8.57 -0.06 -2.25
CA CYS A 147 9.79 0.43 -1.62
C CYS A 147 10.97 -0.36 -2.18
N GLU A 148 11.91 0.33 -2.81
CA GLU A 148 13.21 -0.22 -3.18
C GLU A 148 14.14 -0.01 -2.00
N ILE A 149 14.70 -1.08 -1.44
CA ILE A 149 15.54 -1.02 -0.24
C ILE A 149 16.87 -1.69 -0.54
N THR A 150 17.96 -0.98 -0.30
CA THR A 150 19.33 -1.50 -0.42
C THR A 150 19.97 -1.53 0.96
N ASP A 151 20.45 -2.71 1.36
CA ASP A 151 21.12 -2.90 2.64
C ASP A 151 22.58 -2.38 2.63
N THR A 152 23.23 -2.41 3.80
CA THR A 152 24.61 -1.94 3.96
C THR A 152 25.64 -2.78 3.19
N GLU A 153 25.27 -3.97 2.72
CA GLU A 153 26.10 -4.84 1.87
C GLU A 153 25.87 -4.58 0.37
N GLY A 154 24.97 -3.66 0.02
CA GLY A 154 24.64 -3.29 -1.36
C GLY A 154 23.60 -4.20 -2.03
N LYS A 155 22.89 -5.04 -1.27
CA LYS A 155 21.85 -5.91 -1.82
C LYS A 155 20.49 -5.20 -1.83
N THR A 156 19.92 -5.09 -3.03
CA THR A 156 18.63 -4.43 -3.26
C THR A 156 17.47 -5.42 -3.26
N ARG A 157 16.33 -5.01 -2.68
CA ARG A 157 15.06 -5.74 -2.71
C ARG A 157 13.89 -4.77 -2.95
N MET A 158 12.86 -5.27 -3.64
CA MET A 158 11.59 -4.57 -3.79
C MET A 158 10.57 -5.10 -2.79
N VAL A 159 9.96 -4.19 -2.02
CA VAL A 159 8.89 -4.51 -1.08
C VAL A 159 7.61 -3.79 -1.50
N ARG A 160 6.54 -4.55 -1.73
CA ARG A 160 5.20 -4.01 -2.01
C ARG A 160 4.41 -3.89 -0.72
N LEU A 161 3.80 -2.73 -0.50
CA LEU A 161 3.01 -2.43 0.69
C LEU A 161 1.65 -1.87 0.29
N SER A 162 0.64 -2.29 1.04
CA SER A 162 -0.77 -1.95 0.87
C SER A 162 -1.42 -1.74 2.23
N GLU A 163 -2.69 -1.38 2.27
CA GLU A 163 -3.42 -1.13 3.52
C GLU A 163 -3.18 -2.20 4.61
N GLY A 164 -2.77 -1.72 5.78
CA GLY A 164 -2.44 -2.53 6.94
C GLY A 164 -1.11 -3.27 6.88
N ASP A 165 -0.27 -3.03 5.86
CA ASP A 165 1.13 -3.47 5.88
C ASP A 165 1.98 -2.51 6.70
N PHE A 166 2.96 -3.08 7.40
CA PHE A 166 3.90 -2.38 8.29
C PHE A 166 5.33 -2.77 7.91
N ILE A 167 6.25 -1.80 7.98
CA ILE A 167 7.68 -2.05 7.83
C ILE A 167 8.51 -1.11 8.70
N THR A 168 9.71 -1.56 9.05
CA THR A 168 10.76 -0.75 9.69
C THR A 168 12.03 -0.84 8.85
N MET A 169 12.59 0.31 8.47
CA MET A 169 13.90 0.41 7.83
C MET A 169 14.99 0.19 8.88
N GLN A 170 15.98 -0.65 8.57
CA GLN A 170 17.16 -0.82 9.41
C GLN A 170 18.12 0.35 9.22
N LEU A 171 18.96 0.62 10.23
CA LEU A 171 19.95 1.68 10.17
C LEU A 171 20.91 1.44 9.00
N GLY A 172 21.19 2.51 8.24
CA GLY A 172 22.07 2.47 7.09
C GLY A 172 21.46 1.85 5.82
N GLU A 173 20.24 1.33 5.87
CA GLU A 173 19.53 0.97 4.63
C GLU A 173 19.16 2.24 3.86
N SER A 174 19.43 2.23 2.55
CA SER A 174 18.89 3.25 1.65
C SER A 174 17.57 2.80 1.09
N HIS A 175 16.60 3.69 1.00
CA HIS A 175 15.33 3.34 0.41
C HIS A 175 14.66 4.51 -0.31
N ASN A 176 13.84 4.20 -1.30
CA ASN A 176 12.95 5.13 -2.00
C ASN A 176 11.58 4.47 -2.17
N ILE A 177 10.54 5.30 -2.21
CA ILE A 177 9.15 4.83 -2.23
C ILE A 177 8.48 5.36 -3.49
N ILE A 178 7.76 4.51 -4.21
CA ILE A 178 6.97 4.87 -5.39
C ILE A 178 5.51 4.50 -5.11
N ILE A 179 4.60 5.46 -5.29
CA ILE A 179 3.17 5.22 -5.10
C ILE A 179 2.62 4.45 -6.31
N THR A 180 1.88 3.38 -6.02
CA THR A 180 1.30 2.50 -7.05
C THR A 180 -0.23 2.58 -7.10
N SER A 181 -0.85 3.19 -6.10
CA SER A 181 -2.30 3.45 -6.11
C SER A 181 -2.65 4.69 -6.96
N PRO A 182 -3.87 4.74 -7.55
CA PRO A 182 -4.34 5.93 -8.26
C PRO A 182 -4.54 7.16 -7.36
N THR A 183 -4.69 6.93 -6.06
CA THR A 183 -4.83 7.96 -5.03
C THR A 183 -3.56 8.06 -4.20
N PRO A 184 -3.30 9.22 -3.55
CA PRO A 184 -2.18 9.35 -2.63
C PRO A 184 -2.19 8.26 -1.55
N THR A 185 -1.02 7.79 -1.17
CA THR A 185 -0.86 6.87 -0.05
C THR A 185 -0.86 7.65 1.25
N LYS A 186 -1.71 7.24 2.19
CA LYS A 186 -1.77 7.77 3.57
C LYS A 186 -1.13 6.75 4.50
N ALA A 187 -0.16 7.17 5.32
CA ALA A 187 0.53 6.29 6.27
C ALA A 187 0.73 6.97 7.62
N ILE A 188 0.85 6.18 8.68
CA ILE A 188 1.49 6.66 9.92
C ILE A 188 2.98 6.45 9.76
N LEU A 189 3.76 7.52 9.90
CA LEU A 189 5.21 7.53 9.85
C LEU A 189 5.78 7.77 11.25
N GLN A 190 6.73 6.95 11.67
CA GLN A 190 7.40 7.07 12.96
C GLN A 190 8.92 7.08 12.78
N TRP A 191 9.56 8.08 13.37
CA TRP A 191 11.01 8.12 13.57
C TRP A 191 11.33 7.93 15.06
N LEU A 192 11.94 6.80 15.40
CA LEU A 192 12.48 6.57 16.75
C LEU A 192 13.96 6.93 16.78
N LYS A 193 14.34 7.87 17.66
CA LYS A 193 15.73 8.29 17.86
C LYS A 193 16.48 7.18 18.62
N VAL A 194 17.63 6.76 18.09
CA VAL A 194 18.45 5.68 18.68
C VAL A 194 19.79 6.16 19.24
N ALA A 195 20.03 7.48 19.22
CA ALA A 195 21.23 8.14 19.71
C ALA A 195 20.89 9.45 20.44
#